data_AF-A0A7G1INM6-F1
#
_entry.id   AF-A0A7G1INM6-F1
#
_cell.length_a   1.000
_cell.length_b   1.000
_cell.length_c   1.000
_cell.angle_alpha   90.00
_cell.angle_beta   90.00
_cell.angle_gamma   90.00
#
_symmetry.space_group_name_H-M   'P 1'
#
loop_
_entity.id
_entity.type
_entity.pdbx_description
1 polymer ?
#
loop_
_entity_poly.entity_id
_entity_poly.type
_entity_poly.pdbx_seq_one_letter_code
_entity_poly.pdbx_strand_id
1 'polypeptide(L)'
;MLDALQELTRLAVHQKTGVRSRLMLDIASWRRRRREELAALGERVARRVAESGERQELAPMTPFERKIVHDAVAAVPGVHSESEGAEPSRRVVVLRD
;
A
#
# COMPACT_ATOMS: atom_id res chain seq x y z
N MET A 1 4.86 -4.62 15.39
CA MET A 1 5.73 -5.78 15.70
C MET A 1 6.99 -5.82 14.84
N LEU A 2 6.94 -5.52 13.53
CA LEU A 2 8.14 -5.47 12.68
C LEU A 2 9.17 -4.41 13.12
N ASP A 3 8.70 -3.22 13.53
CA ASP A 3 9.58 -2.10 13.90
C ASP A 3 10.44 -2.37 15.15
N ALA A 4 9.93 -3.14 16.11
CA ALA A 4 10.64 -3.45 17.34
C ALA A 4 11.86 -4.37 17.10
N LEU A 5 11.72 -5.33 16.18
CA LEU A 5 12.83 -6.23 15.81
C LEU A 5 13.91 -5.49 15.00
N GLN A 6 13.49 -4.53 14.18
CA GLN A 6 14.37 -3.69 13.37
C GLN A 6 15.25 -2.78 14.24
N GLU A 7 14.69 -2.16 15.28
CA GLU A 7 15.46 -1.30 16.20
C GLU A 7 16.45 -2.08 17.07
N LEU A 8 16.08 -3.27 17.55
CA LEU A 8 17.02 -4.13 18.28
C LEU A 8 18.21 -4.57 17.41
N THR A 9 17.96 -4.94 16.15
CA THR A 9 19.01 -5.34 15.21
C THR A 9 19.92 -4.16 14.87
N ARG A 10 19.36 -2.97 14.69
CA ARG A 10 20.11 -1.73 14.43
C ARG A 10 21.06 -1.38 15.60
N LEU A 11 20.58 -1.47 16.84
CA LEU A 11 21.39 -1.22 18.03
C LEU A 11 22.52 -2.24 18.20
N ALA A 12 22.23 -3.53 17.95
CA ALA A 12 23.23 -4.60 18.06
C ALA A 12 24.37 -4.47 17.02
N VAL A 13 24.05 -4.08 15.78
CA VAL A 13 25.07 -3.86 14.74
C VAL A 13 25.89 -2.60 15.03
N HIS A 14 25.27 -1.54 15.58
CA HIS A 14 25.96 -0.33 15.98
C HIS A 14 27.02 -0.58 17.07
N GLN A 15 26.69 -1.41 18.06
CA GLN A 15 27.59 -1.74 19.17
C GLN A 15 28.83 -2.54 18.74
N LYS A 16 28.72 -3.39 17.70
CA LYS A 16 29.84 -4.22 17.23
C LYS A 16 30.78 -3.55 16.22
N THR A 17 30.30 -2.58 15.45
CA THR A 17 31.07 -2.05 14.31
C THR A 17 31.53 -0.61 14.47
N GLY A 18 30.97 0.17 15.40
CA GLY A 18 31.39 1.56 15.68
C GLY A 18 31.12 2.56 14.54
N VAL A 19 30.73 2.08 13.35
CA VAL A 19 30.37 2.91 12.19
C VAL A 19 28.86 3.05 12.13
N ARG A 20 28.37 4.27 11.86
CA ARG A 20 26.95 4.56 11.68
C ARG A 20 26.48 4.06 10.30
N SER A 21 26.41 2.75 10.10
CA SER A 21 25.86 2.18 8.87
C SER A 21 24.36 2.43 8.80
N ARG A 22 23.90 3.11 7.74
CA ARG A 22 22.50 3.15 7.32
C ARG A 22 22.09 1.76 6.79
N LEU A 23 22.01 0.78 7.68
CA LEU A 23 21.43 -0.52 7.38
C LEU A 23 19.92 -0.35 7.33
N MET A 24 19.37 -0.25 6.12
CA MET A 24 17.95 -0.44 5.89
C MET A 24 17.73 -1.96 5.95
N LEU A 25 17.11 -2.44 7.04
CA LEU A 25 16.71 -3.84 7.15
C LEU A 25 15.54 -4.05 6.19
N ASP A 26 15.84 -4.39 4.93
CA ASP A 26 14.83 -4.83 3.98
C ASP A 26 14.39 -6.24 4.40
N ILE A 27 13.39 -6.31 5.27
CA ILE A 27 12.83 -7.59 5.72
C ILE A 27 12.13 -8.23 4.52
N ALA A 28 12.86 -9.12 3.85
CA ALA A 28 12.35 -10.16 2.96
C ALA A 28 11.37 -9.67 1.88
N SER A 29 11.70 -8.60 1.14
CA SER A 29 10.86 -8.10 0.04
C SER A 29 9.43 -7.71 0.47
N TRP A 30 9.15 -7.51 1.76
CA TRP A 30 7.80 -7.27 2.27
C TRP A 30 7.17 -6.03 1.66
N ARG A 31 7.94 -4.94 1.53
CA ARG A 31 7.48 -3.70 0.88
C ARG A 31 7.16 -3.87 -0.60
N ARG A 32 7.87 -4.77 -1.29
CA ARG A 32 7.62 -5.09 -2.68
C ARG A 32 6.36 -5.95 -2.79
N ARG A 33 6.27 -7.01 -1.99
CA ARG A 33 5.12 -7.91 -1.96
C ARG A 33 3.82 -7.18 -1.60
N ARG A 34 3.88 -6.31 -0.59
CA ARG A 34 2.74 -5.47 -0.19
C ARG A 34 2.29 -4.54 -1.31
N ARG A 35 3.22 -3.97 -2.07
CA ARG A 35 2.91 -3.16 -3.26
C ARG A 35 2.21 -3.98 -4.34
N GLU A 36 2.74 -5.15 -4.65
CA GLU A 36 2.17 -6.07 -5.64
C GLU A 36 0.77 -6.53 -5.23
N GLU A 37 0.55 -6.83 -3.95
CA GLU A 37 -0.77 -7.18 -3.40
C GLU A 37 -1.79 -6.05 -3.55
N LEU A 38 -1.40 -4.81 -3.24
CA LEU A 38 -2.28 -3.64 -3.33
C LEU A 38 -2.59 -3.26 -4.78
N ALA A 39 -1.60 -3.34 -5.67
CA ALA A 39 -1.81 -3.12 -7.09
C ALA A 39 -2.79 -4.16 -7.67
N ALA A 40 -2.57 -5.45 -7.37
CA ALA A 40 -3.46 -6.51 -7.79
C ALA A 40 -4.87 -6.38 -7.18
N LEU A 41 -4.98 -5.87 -5.95
CA LEU A 41 -6.27 -5.56 -5.33
C LEU A 41 -7.00 -4.46 -6.10
N GLY A 42 -6.33 -3.35 -6.42
CA GLY A 42 -6.87 -2.25 -7.19
C GLY A 42 -7.37 -2.69 -8.56
N GLU A 43 -6.57 -3.45 -9.30
CA GLU A 43 -6.94 -3.95 -10.62
C GLU A 43 -8.15 -4.89 -10.59
N ARG A 44 -8.22 -5.81 -9.61
CA ARG A 44 -9.36 -6.73 -9.46
C ARG A 44 -10.66 -5.97 -9.14
N VAL A 45 -10.59 -4.98 -8.26
CA VAL A 45 -11.74 -4.15 -7.90
C VAL A 45 -12.17 -3.30 -9.08
N ALA A 46 -11.22 -2.64 -9.75
CA ALA A 46 -11.47 -1.85 -10.95
C ALA A 46 -12.19 -2.65 -12.05
N ARG A 47 -11.71 -3.86 -12.35
CA ARG A 47 -12.36 -4.73 -13.34
C ARG A 47 -13.77 -5.14 -12.92
N ARG A 48 -13.95 -5.48 -11.63
CA ARG A 48 -15.27 -5.83 -11.10
C ARG A 48 -16.25 -4.66 -11.22
N VAL A 49 -15.83 -3.45 -10.88
CA VAL A 49 -16.67 -2.24 -10.99
C VAL A 49 -16.97 -1.90 -12.46
N ALA A 50 -16.01 -2.10 -13.37
CA ALA A 50 -16.23 -1.94 -14.80
C ALA A 50 -17.32 -2.90 -15.33
N GLU A 51 -17.29 -4.16 -14.85
CA GLU A 51 -18.25 -5.20 -15.24
C GLU A 51 -19.63 -5.05 -14.56
N SER A 52 -19.66 -4.83 -13.24
CA SER A 52 -20.91 -4.74 -12.47
C SER A 52 -21.59 -3.37 -12.55
N GLY A 53 -20.81 -2.30 -12.72
CA GLY A 53 -21.26 -0.91 -12.59
C GLY A 53 -21.56 -0.46 -11.16
N GLU A 54 -21.33 -1.31 -10.15
CA GLU A 54 -21.56 -0.96 -8.75
C GLU A 54 -20.30 -0.35 -8.12
N ARG A 55 -20.46 0.76 -7.39
CA ARG A 55 -19.39 1.37 -6.61
C ARG A 55 -18.80 0.38 -5.61
N GLN A 56 -17.49 0.37 -5.44
CA GLN A 56 -16.83 -0.48 -4.44
C GLN A 56 -15.87 0.31 -3.56
N GLU A 57 -16.04 0.17 -2.25
CA GLU A 57 -15.17 0.78 -1.25
C GLU A 57 -14.11 -0.21 -0.77
N LEU A 58 -12.86 0.24 -0.68
CA LEU A 58 -11.76 -0.53 -0.12
C LEU A 58 -11.60 -0.26 1.38
N ALA A 59 -10.83 -1.11 2.05
CA ALA A 59 -10.45 -0.88 3.44
C ALA A 59 -9.63 0.43 3.59
N PRO A 60 -9.75 1.13 4.74
CA PRO A 60 -8.88 2.25 5.06
C PRO A 60 -7.41 1.86 4.96
N MET A 61 -6.59 2.72 4.37
CA MET A 61 -5.19 2.44 4.10
C MET A 61 -4.37 3.73 4.12
N THR A 62 -3.06 3.61 4.32
CA THR A 62 -2.16 4.77 4.43
C THR A 62 -2.11 5.57 3.13
N PRO A 63 -1.71 6.87 3.16
CA PRO A 63 -1.57 7.68 1.93
C PRO A 63 -0.71 7.02 0.84
N PHE A 64 0.35 6.31 1.23
CA PHE A 64 1.22 5.58 0.30
C PHE A 64 0.49 4.40 -0.36
N GLU A 65 -0.25 3.62 0.42
CA GLU A 65 -1.05 2.50 -0.10
C GLU A 65 -2.17 2.99 -1.02
N ARG A 66 -2.85 4.09 -0.66
CA ARG A 66 -3.90 4.71 -1.51
C ARG A 66 -3.35 5.10 -2.88
N LYS A 67 -2.14 5.68 -2.92
CA LYS A 67 -1.49 6.05 -4.19
C LYS A 67 -1.30 4.83 -5.10
N ILE A 68 -0.80 3.73 -4.56
CA ILE A 68 -0.59 2.48 -5.33
C ILE A 68 -1.91 1.96 -5.90
N VAL A 69 -2.98 2.00 -5.11
CA VAL A 69 -4.30 1.55 -5.56
C VAL A 69 -4.88 2.50 -6.62
N HIS A 70 -4.73 3.82 -6.45
CA HIS A 70 -5.12 4.80 -7.47
C HIS A 70 -4.42 4.53 -8.80
N ASP A 71 -3.09 4.37 -8.77
CA ASP A 71 -2.29 4.11 -9.98
C ASP A 71 -2.74 2.81 -10.67
N ALA A 72 -3.09 1.78 -9.90
CA ALA A 72 -3.60 0.51 -10.43
C ALA A 72 -5.01 0.62 -11.02
N VAL A 73 -5.90 1.40 -10.40
CA VAL A 73 -7.27 1.63 -10.90
C VAL A 73 -7.23 2.46 -12.19
N ALA A 74 -6.40 3.51 -12.24
CA ALA A 74 -6.25 4.38 -13.41
C ALA A 74 -5.72 3.64 -14.66
N ALA A 75 -5.11 2.47 -14.50
CA ALA A 75 -4.69 1.62 -15.61
C ALA A 75 -5.85 0.86 -16.28
N VAL A 76 -7.03 0.82 -15.64
CA VAL A 76 -8.22 0.14 -16.15
C VAL A 76 -9.16 1.18 -16.78
N PRO A 77 -9.54 1.04 -18.06
CA PRO A 77 -10.42 2.00 -18.73
C PRO A 77 -11.88 1.87 -18.26
N GLY A 78 -12.59 3.00 -18.19
CA GLY A 78 -14.01 3.07 -17.84
C GLY A 78 -14.30 3.05 -16.33
N VAL A 79 -13.27 3.24 -15.51
CA VAL A 79 -13.39 3.38 -14.06
C VAL A 79 -12.43 4.45 -13.57
N HIS A 80 -12.85 5.17 -12.54
CA HIS A 80 -12.00 6.09 -11.79
C HIS A 80 -12.02 5.72 -10.31
N SER A 81 -11.15 6.37 -9.55
CA SER A 81 -11.16 6.21 -8.10
C SER A 81 -11.10 7.55 -7.41
N GLU A 82 -11.63 7.58 -6.20
CA GLU A 82 -11.65 8.76 -5.33
C GLU A 82 -11.27 8.36 -3.91
N SER A 83 -10.69 9.30 -3.15
CA SER A 83 -10.33 9.06 -1.75
C SER A 83 -11.34 9.73 -0.82
N GLU A 84 -12.25 8.94 -0.25
CA GLU A 84 -13.27 9.40 0.69
C GLU A 84 -12.89 9.19 2.16
N GLY A 85 -13.40 10.08 3.02
CA GLY A 85 -13.22 10.04 4.47
C GLY A 85 -12.04 10.85 5.00
N ALA A 86 -11.93 10.92 6.33
CA ALA A 86 -10.85 11.58 7.05
C ALA A 86 -9.89 10.55 7.66
N GLU A 87 -8.62 10.93 7.83
CA GLU A 87 -7.63 10.10 8.51
C GLU A 87 -8.09 9.79 9.95
N PRO A 88 -7.99 8.54 10.45
CA PRO A 88 -7.36 7.36 9.87
C PRO A 88 -8.27 6.47 9.00
N SER A 89 -9.56 6.82 8.90
CA SER A 89 -10.57 6.03 8.19
C SER A 89 -10.65 6.36 6.68
N ARG A 90 -9.65 7.06 6.14
CA ARG A 90 -9.62 7.50 4.75
C ARG A 90 -9.33 6.31 3.84
N ARG A 91 -10.22 6.10 2.87
CA ARG A 91 -10.25 4.92 2.00
C ARG A 91 -10.39 5.30 0.53
N VAL A 92 -10.08 4.36 -0.36
CA VAL A 92 -10.28 4.51 -1.80
C VAL A 92 -11.64 3.92 -2.17
N VAL A 93 -12.39 4.66 -2.96
CA VAL A 93 -13.65 4.24 -3.57
C VAL A 93 -13.40 4.16 -5.07
N VAL A 94 -13.81 3.06 -5.68
CA VAL A 94 -13.72 2.84 -7.12
C VAL A 94 -15.11 2.96 -7.71
N LEU A 95 -15.21 3.79 -8.75
CA LEU A 95 -16.43 4.20 -9.41
C LEU A 95 -16.30 3.91 -10.91
N ARG A 96 -17.42 3.61 -11.54
CA ARG A 96 -17.49 3.49 -13.01
C ARG A 96 -17.65 4.87 -13.62
N ASP A 97 -16.98 5.10 -14.75
CA ASP A 97 -17.16 6.31 -15.58
C ASP A 97 -18.55 6.35 -16.24
#